data_AF-A0A2A4GAB2-F1
#
_entry.id   AF-A0A2A4GAB2-F1
#
_cell.length_a   1.000
_cell.length_b   1.000
_cell.length_c   1.000
_cell.angle_alpha   90.00
_cell.angle_beta   90.00
_cell.angle_gamma   90.00
#
_symmetry.space_group_name_H-M   'P 1'
#
loop_
_entity.id
_entity.type
_entity.pdbx_description
1 polymer ?
#
loop_
_entity_poly.entity_id
_entity_poly.type
_entity_poly.pdbx_seq_one_letter_code
_entity_poly.pdbx_strand_id
1 'polypeptide(L)'
;MKKQLLHWVIALTLTTTYAQTDFRSALLAADGIEFTEYWNIYKDDDGKQQITDPRYKVHLVAIENAFGKVVGFDAIDTSNDKKRLFYNYEDDRLDHYGKPAFITNIETKRGYALIEGVLFEFTGLETDGTGFTIDALWFPAGKDTAGKKKKKLSFKEKLKRLKSQMGGGNPLVGAFMEKDLDQMVSEYFTQMKNLQEAHPLTPEEQNEVRAMTAKVDQRNAEIQSKNAAYWNSEEGKRVRQQMRADSGKATTWHIKNGRSSAVSVGINGQTKTLQAGETWTISCQSDAFFAHKESTQWVHDGLIGKGSENCGSTFTIQ
;
A
#
# COMPACT_ATOMS: atom_id res chain seq x y z
N MET A 1 37.21 30.94 -58.69
CA MET A 1 36.44 29.77 -58.23
C MET A 1 36.41 29.77 -56.70
N LYS A 2 35.24 29.87 -56.05
CA LYS A 2 35.11 29.68 -54.59
C LYS A 2 34.47 28.31 -54.34
N LYS A 3 35.20 27.36 -53.74
CA LYS A 3 34.62 26.11 -53.24
C LYS A 3 34.05 26.37 -51.84
N GLN A 4 32.74 26.31 -51.69
CA GLN A 4 32.11 26.23 -50.37
C GLN A 4 32.15 24.77 -49.91
N LEU A 5 32.82 24.51 -48.78
CA LEU A 5 32.80 23.18 -48.15
C LEU A 5 31.67 23.16 -47.10
N LEU A 6 30.52 22.61 -47.49
CA LEU A 6 29.35 22.44 -46.64
C LEU A 6 29.69 21.44 -45.52
N HIS A 7 30.02 21.95 -44.33
CA HIS A 7 30.27 21.11 -43.16
C HIS A 7 28.92 20.69 -42.54
N TRP A 8 28.49 19.47 -42.87
CA TRP A 8 27.45 18.78 -42.13
C TRP A 8 27.98 18.47 -40.72
N VAL A 9 27.63 19.31 -39.75
CA VAL A 9 27.76 18.97 -38.33
C VAL A 9 26.65 17.95 -38.04
N ILE A 10 26.98 16.67 -38.22
CA ILE A 10 26.18 15.59 -37.64
C ILE A 10 26.31 15.75 -36.12
N ALA A 11 25.31 16.37 -35.51
CA ALA A 11 25.15 16.41 -34.08
C ALA A 11 24.86 14.98 -33.62
N LEU A 12 25.93 14.22 -33.39
CA LEU A 12 25.84 12.92 -32.76
C LEU A 12 25.41 13.14 -31.30
N THR A 13 24.10 13.23 -31.08
CA THR A 13 23.50 13.21 -29.76
C THR A 13 23.81 11.85 -29.14
N LEU A 14 24.98 11.76 -28.51
CA LEU A 14 25.30 10.73 -27.53
C LEU A 14 24.33 10.91 -26.36
N THR A 15 23.12 10.39 -26.55
CA THR A 15 22.24 10.01 -25.46
C THR A 15 23.02 8.99 -24.64
N THR A 16 23.65 9.48 -23.58
CA THR A 16 24.28 8.60 -22.59
C THR A 16 23.14 7.88 -21.87
N THR A 17 22.67 6.80 -22.47
CA THR A 17 21.83 5.79 -21.82
C THR A 17 22.63 5.25 -20.65
N TYR A 18 22.42 5.84 -19.48
CA TYR A 18 22.88 5.26 -18.23
C TYR A 18 22.20 3.89 -18.14
N ALA A 19 22.98 2.82 -17.97
CA ALA A 19 22.41 1.48 -17.83
C ALA A 19 21.46 1.46 -16.63
N GLN A 20 20.16 1.49 -16.90
CA GLN A 20 19.14 1.45 -15.87
C GLN A 20 19.21 0.08 -15.21
N THR A 21 19.23 0.08 -13.89
CA THR A 21 19.45 -1.12 -13.10
C THR A 21 18.10 -1.78 -12.85
N ASP A 22 17.98 -3.06 -13.20
CA ASP A 22 16.78 -3.86 -12.92
C ASP A 22 16.47 -3.87 -11.41
N PHE A 23 15.18 -3.97 -11.08
CA PHE A 23 14.64 -3.92 -9.71
C PHE A 23 15.37 -4.88 -8.76
N ARG A 24 15.65 -6.11 -9.21
CA ARG A 24 16.42 -7.11 -8.46
C ARG A 24 17.81 -6.57 -8.10
N SER A 25 18.56 -6.08 -9.09
CA SER A 25 19.91 -5.55 -8.91
C SER A 25 19.91 -4.25 -8.08
N ALA A 26 18.86 -3.45 -8.19
CA ALA A 26 18.67 -2.23 -7.42
C ALA A 26 18.35 -2.52 -5.94
N LEU A 27 17.53 -3.53 -5.67
CA LEU A 27 17.20 -4.03 -4.32
C LEU A 27 18.43 -4.64 -3.64
N LEU A 28 19.22 -5.46 -4.34
CA LEU A 28 20.51 -5.96 -3.82
C LEU A 28 21.50 -4.82 -3.50
N ALA A 29 21.47 -3.71 -4.25
CA ALA A 29 22.28 -2.53 -3.94
C ALA A 29 21.71 -1.71 -2.76
N ALA A 30 20.43 -1.87 -2.43
CA ALA A 30 19.75 -1.22 -1.31
C ALA A 30 19.95 -1.94 0.04
N ASP A 31 20.65 -3.09 0.07
CA ASP A 31 20.90 -3.84 1.29
C ASP A 31 21.61 -3.00 2.38
N GLY A 32 21.13 -3.17 3.61
CA GLY A 32 21.55 -2.43 4.80
C GLY A 32 21.29 -0.91 4.74
N ILE A 33 20.46 -0.41 3.83
CA ILE A 33 20.05 1.00 3.79
C ILE A 33 18.73 1.18 4.57
N GLU A 34 18.67 2.20 5.42
CA GLU A 34 17.40 2.67 6.03
C GLU A 34 16.67 3.56 5.01
N PHE A 35 15.35 3.41 4.88
CA PHE A 35 14.48 4.24 4.06
C PHE A 35 13.41 4.90 4.92
N THR A 36 13.11 6.17 4.64
CA THR A 36 11.98 6.91 5.22
C THR A 36 10.86 7.01 4.19
N GLU A 37 9.67 6.53 4.54
CA GLU A 37 8.42 6.72 3.80
C GLU A 37 7.95 8.18 3.87
N TYR A 38 7.54 8.72 2.73
CA TYR A 38 6.73 9.93 2.58
C TYR A 38 5.47 9.49 1.83
N TRP A 39 4.29 9.64 2.45
CA TRP A 39 3.03 9.05 1.95
C TRP A 39 2.07 10.09 1.33
N ASN A 40 2.50 11.36 1.24
CA ASN A 40 1.71 12.42 0.63
C ASN A 40 2.47 13.02 -0.56
N ILE A 41 2.07 12.62 -1.77
CA ILE A 41 2.65 13.02 -3.06
C ILE A 41 1.55 13.71 -3.87
N TYR A 42 1.71 14.99 -4.19
CA TYR A 42 0.71 15.76 -4.93
C TYR A 42 1.35 16.93 -5.68
N LYS A 43 0.63 17.54 -6.63
CA LYS A 43 1.01 18.81 -7.25
C LYS A 43 0.20 19.93 -6.61
N ASP A 44 0.87 21.03 -6.24
CA ASP A 44 0.21 22.20 -5.65
C ASP A 44 -0.50 23.08 -6.70
N ASP A 45 -1.09 24.21 -6.27
CA ASP A 45 -1.82 25.14 -7.16
C ASP A 45 -0.92 25.78 -8.25
N ASP A 46 0.40 25.84 -8.03
CA ASP A 46 1.40 26.26 -9.03
C ASP A 46 1.81 25.10 -9.96
N GLY A 47 1.28 23.89 -9.75
CA GLY A 47 1.65 22.66 -10.45
C GLY A 47 2.98 22.04 -10.00
N LYS A 48 3.58 22.50 -8.90
CA LYS A 48 4.87 21.99 -8.40
C LYS A 48 4.67 20.72 -7.60
N GLN A 49 5.60 19.77 -7.77
CA GLN A 49 5.57 18.52 -7.04
C GLN A 49 5.89 18.73 -5.56
N GLN A 50 4.97 18.32 -4.70
CA GLN A 50 5.12 18.25 -3.25
C GLN A 50 5.29 16.79 -2.80
N ILE A 51 6.08 16.60 -1.75
CA ILE A 51 6.40 15.30 -1.14
C ILE A 51 6.53 15.53 0.37
N THR A 52 5.49 15.22 1.13
CA THR A 52 5.38 15.61 2.55
C THR A 52 5.10 14.41 3.45
N ASP A 53 4.96 14.70 4.75
CA ASP A 53 4.46 13.76 5.76
C ASP A 53 5.32 12.49 5.92
N PRO A 54 6.58 12.61 6.39
CA PRO A 54 7.42 11.45 6.68
C PRO A 54 6.81 10.60 7.80
N ARG A 55 6.75 9.28 7.62
CA ARG A 55 6.04 8.36 8.52
C ARG A 55 6.88 7.19 9.01
N TYR A 56 7.07 6.14 8.22
CA TYR A 56 7.84 4.97 8.64
C TYR A 56 9.32 5.06 8.27
N LYS A 57 10.16 4.41 9.08
CA LYS A 57 11.57 4.12 8.78
C LYS A 57 11.73 2.61 8.68
N VAL A 58 12.31 2.13 7.59
CA VAL A 58 12.44 0.68 7.31
C VAL A 58 13.81 0.30 6.80
N HIS A 59 14.17 -0.97 6.96
CA HIS A 59 15.15 -1.64 6.10
C HIS A 59 14.43 -2.50 5.07
N LEU A 60 14.99 -2.60 3.86
CA LEU A 60 14.51 -3.52 2.84
C LEU A 60 15.28 -4.84 2.96
N VAL A 61 14.56 -5.95 3.14
CA VAL A 61 15.12 -7.30 3.17
C VAL A 61 14.70 -8.03 1.91
N ALA A 62 15.66 -8.39 1.06
CA ALA A 62 15.38 -9.12 -0.18
C ALA A 62 14.88 -10.55 0.12
N ILE A 63 13.86 -10.99 -0.62
CA ILE A 63 13.30 -12.34 -0.53
C ILE A 63 13.73 -13.16 -1.73
N GLU A 64 14.37 -14.29 -1.48
CA GLU A 64 14.81 -15.25 -2.49
C GLU A 64 13.79 -16.38 -2.70
N ASN A 65 13.72 -16.88 -3.94
CA ASN A 65 12.99 -18.09 -4.27
C ASN A 65 13.84 -19.36 -4.01
N ALA A 66 13.26 -20.53 -4.30
CA ALA A 66 13.94 -21.82 -4.14
C ALA A 66 15.18 -22.02 -5.05
N PHE A 67 15.45 -21.09 -5.97
CA PHE A 67 16.60 -21.08 -6.88
C PHE A 67 17.66 -20.02 -6.48
N GLY A 68 17.53 -19.40 -5.30
CA GLY A 68 18.44 -18.34 -4.83
C GLY A 68 18.33 -17.03 -5.62
N LYS A 69 17.24 -16.83 -6.38
CA LYS A 69 16.99 -15.59 -7.12
C LYS A 69 16.05 -14.71 -6.31
N VAL A 70 16.43 -13.46 -6.10
CA VAL A 70 15.58 -12.45 -5.44
C VAL A 70 14.32 -12.21 -6.28
N VAL A 71 13.15 -12.33 -5.65
CA VAL A 71 11.81 -12.24 -6.26
C VAL A 71 10.90 -11.18 -5.62
N GLY A 72 11.31 -10.60 -4.49
CA GLY A 72 10.56 -9.55 -3.79
C GLY A 72 11.35 -9.02 -2.59
N PHE A 73 10.67 -8.28 -1.72
CA PHE A 73 11.26 -7.74 -0.49
C PHE A 73 10.22 -7.62 0.63
N ASP A 74 10.69 -7.63 1.87
CA ASP A 74 9.95 -7.07 3.01
C ASP A 74 10.52 -5.69 3.36
N ALA A 75 9.67 -4.75 3.77
CA ALA A 75 10.07 -3.50 4.39
C ALA A 75 9.83 -3.59 5.90
N ILE A 76 10.89 -3.71 6.70
CA ILE A 76 10.83 -3.97 8.15
C ILE A 76 11.05 -2.68 8.93
N ASP A 77 10.11 -2.30 9.78
CA ASP A 77 10.14 -1.07 10.59
C ASP A 77 11.30 -1.08 11.61
N THR A 78 12.21 -0.11 11.50
CA THR A 78 13.42 -0.01 12.34
C THR A 78 13.14 0.21 13.83
N SER A 79 11.91 0.56 14.22
CA SER A 79 11.55 0.87 15.61
C SER A 79 10.88 -0.30 16.35
N ASN A 80 10.37 -1.30 15.64
CA ASN A 80 9.52 -2.35 16.23
C ASN A 80 9.49 -3.68 15.44
N ASP A 81 10.35 -3.84 14.43
CA ASP A 81 10.52 -5.04 13.59
C ASP A 81 9.25 -5.54 12.87
N LYS A 82 8.18 -4.74 12.80
CA LYS A 82 6.98 -5.09 12.03
C LYS A 82 7.20 -4.85 10.55
N LYS A 83 6.78 -5.80 9.73
CA LYS A 83 6.66 -5.60 8.29
C LYS A 83 5.63 -4.51 8.00
N ARG A 84 6.05 -3.48 7.24
CA ARG A 84 5.19 -2.42 6.70
C ARG A 84 4.71 -2.78 5.30
N LEU A 85 5.65 -3.24 4.49
CA LEU A 85 5.42 -3.92 3.21
C LEU A 85 5.92 -5.35 3.37
N PHE A 86 5.23 -6.32 2.79
CA PHE A 86 5.66 -7.72 2.81
C PHE A 86 5.43 -8.37 1.46
N TYR A 87 6.35 -9.24 1.06
CA TYR A 87 6.20 -10.03 -0.15
C TYR A 87 5.24 -11.21 0.09
N ASN A 88 4.16 -11.30 -0.69
CA ASN A 88 3.35 -12.51 -0.80
C ASN A 88 3.63 -13.23 -2.12
N TYR A 89 4.28 -14.39 -2.07
CA TYR A 89 4.56 -15.17 -3.28
C TYR A 89 3.29 -15.65 -4.02
N GLU A 90 2.14 -15.74 -3.35
CA GLU A 90 0.88 -16.13 -3.98
C GLU A 90 0.29 -15.02 -4.86
N ASP A 91 0.49 -13.75 -4.52
CA ASP A 91 -0.19 -12.61 -5.16
C ASP A 91 0.78 -11.68 -5.90
N ASP A 92 2.02 -11.59 -5.44
CA ASP A 92 3.01 -10.67 -6.01
C ASP A 92 3.73 -11.31 -7.19
N ARG A 93 3.92 -10.52 -8.24
CA ARG A 93 4.57 -10.94 -9.49
C ARG A 93 5.61 -9.91 -9.90
N LEU A 94 6.78 -10.41 -10.30
CA LEU A 94 7.71 -9.62 -11.10
C LEU A 94 7.09 -9.42 -12.49
N ASP A 95 7.24 -8.22 -13.04
CA ASP A 95 6.91 -7.92 -14.43
C ASP A 95 7.76 -8.75 -15.42
N HIS A 96 9.02 -9.00 -15.08
CA HIS A 96 9.90 -9.87 -15.84
C HIS A 96 10.88 -10.63 -14.93
N TYR A 97 11.03 -11.95 -15.11
CA TYR A 97 11.77 -12.78 -14.16
C TYR A 97 13.30 -12.60 -14.19
N GLY A 98 13.91 -12.39 -15.36
CA GLY A 98 15.35 -12.14 -15.51
C GLY A 98 15.75 -10.70 -15.15
N LYS A 99 15.12 -9.72 -15.82
CA LYS A 99 15.31 -8.27 -15.68
C LYS A 99 14.05 -7.51 -15.21
N PRO A 100 13.57 -7.70 -13.98
CA PRO A 100 12.36 -7.02 -13.51
C PRO A 100 12.53 -5.50 -13.48
N ALA A 101 11.52 -4.74 -13.87
CA ALA A 101 11.38 -3.31 -13.61
C ALA A 101 10.64 -3.05 -12.30
N PHE A 102 9.71 -3.93 -11.94
CA PHE A 102 8.89 -3.78 -10.75
C PHE A 102 8.38 -5.11 -10.22
N ILE A 103 7.79 -5.03 -9.04
CA ILE A 103 6.96 -6.08 -8.46
C ILE A 103 5.55 -5.53 -8.25
N THR A 104 4.52 -6.26 -8.65
CA THR A 104 3.11 -5.85 -8.51
C THR A 104 2.27 -6.96 -7.88
N ASN A 105 1.38 -6.56 -6.97
CA ASN A 105 0.40 -7.44 -6.36
C ASN A 105 -0.82 -7.57 -7.29
N ILE A 106 -1.13 -8.79 -7.75
CA ILE A 106 -2.14 -9.01 -8.80
C ILE A 106 -3.56 -8.63 -8.38
N GLU A 107 -3.88 -8.71 -7.08
CA GLU A 107 -5.22 -8.42 -6.55
C GLU A 107 -5.42 -6.91 -6.32
N THR A 108 -4.49 -6.27 -5.62
CA THR A 108 -4.61 -4.87 -5.19
C THR A 108 -4.08 -3.86 -6.22
N LYS A 109 -3.31 -4.31 -7.22
CA LYS A 109 -2.53 -3.47 -8.14
C LYS A 109 -1.58 -2.51 -7.42
N ARG A 110 -1.16 -2.84 -6.19
CA ARG A 110 -0.04 -2.16 -5.53
C ARG A 110 1.27 -2.62 -6.16
N GLY A 111 2.07 -1.66 -6.61
CA GLY A 111 3.31 -1.89 -7.33
C GLY A 111 4.50 -1.23 -6.68
N TYR A 112 5.70 -1.76 -6.87
CA TYR A 112 6.93 -1.20 -6.32
C TYR A 112 8.08 -1.27 -7.32
N ALA A 113 8.79 -0.14 -7.49
CA ALA A 113 10.00 -0.04 -8.31
C ALA A 113 11.08 0.76 -7.56
N LEU A 114 12.36 0.53 -7.86
CA LEU A 114 13.47 1.21 -7.19
C LEU A 114 14.22 2.11 -8.18
N ILE A 115 13.78 3.37 -8.26
CA ILE A 115 14.14 4.34 -9.30
C ILE A 115 15.10 5.38 -8.73
N GLU A 116 16.28 5.51 -9.34
CA GLU A 116 17.40 6.37 -8.87
C GLU A 116 17.82 6.15 -7.39
N GLY A 117 17.47 5.01 -6.78
CA GLY A 117 17.76 4.72 -5.36
C GLY A 117 16.64 5.09 -4.39
N VAL A 118 15.48 5.53 -4.88
CA VAL A 118 14.24 5.73 -4.12
C VAL A 118 13.30 4.58 -4.45
N LEU A 119 12.68 3.98 -3.43
CA LEU A 119 11.64 2.97 -3.63
C LEU A 119 10.31 3.71 -3.83
N PHE A 120 9.71 3.55 -5.00
CA PHE A 120 8.39 4.05 -5.34
C PHE A 120 7.36 2.99 -4.97
N GLU A 121 6.25 3.43 -4.40
CA GLU A 121 5.03 2.65 -4.24
C GLU A 121 3.93 3.24 -5.12
N PHE A 122 3.26 2.37 -5.86
CA PHE A 122 2.23 2.72 -6.83
C PHE A 122 0.90 2.08 -6.44
N THR A 123 -0.20 2.76 -6.73
CA THR A 123 -1.54 2.16 -6.81
C THR A 123 -1.99 2.11 -8.26
N GLY A 124 -2.80 1.10 -8.61
CA GLY A 124 -3.31 0.92 -9.96
C GLY A 124 -2.24 0.61 -11.01
N LEU A 125 -1.09 0.04 -10.63
CA LEU A 125 0.00 -0.25 -11.57
C LEU A 125 -0.42 -1.33 -12.58
N GLU A 126 -0.47 -0.93 -13.85
CA GLU A 126 -0.71 -1.83 -14.99
C GLU A 126 0.47 -2.77 -15.24
N THR A 127 0.19 -3.96 -15.79
CA THR A 127 1.20 -5.03 -15.95
C THR A 127 2.31 -4.74 -16.96
N ASP A 128 2.13 -3.73 -17.81
CA ASP A 128 3.11 -3.20 -18.75
C ASP A 128 3.68 -1.83 -18.33
N GLY A 129 3.28 -1.33 -17.16
CA GLY A 129 3.76 -0.07 -16.58
C GLY A 129 3.21 1.21 -17.22
N THR A 130 2.16 1.16 -18.05
CA THR A 130 1.64 2.36 -18.71
C THR A 130 0.71 3.21 -17.84
N GLY A 131 -0.05 2.60 -16.93
CA GLY A 131 -0.90 3.25 -15.96
C GLY A 131 -0.39 3.04 -14.53
N PHE A 132 -0.34 4.10 -13.74
CA PHE A 132 0.01 4.09 -12.32
C PHE A 132 -0.43 5.40 -11.64
N THR A 133 -0.56 5.37 -10.32
CA THR A 133 -0.57 6.55 -9.44
C THR A 133 0.49 6.35 -8.38
N ILE A 134 1.31 7.36 -8.08
CA ILE A 134 2.33 7.29 -7.01
C ILE A 134 1.63 7.45 -5.65
N ASP A 135 1.67 6.42 -4.81
CA ASP A 135 1.02 6.36 -3.49
C ASP A 135 1.99 6.78 -2.37
N ALA A 136 3.24 6.32 -2.43
CA ALA A 136 4.28 6.68 -1.48
C ALA A 136 5.69 6.67 -2.10
N LEU A 137 6.60 7.43 -1.49
CA LEU A 137 8.01 7.47 -1.84
C LEU A 137 8.88 7.18 -0.63
N TRP A 138 9.70 6.15 -0.75
CA TRP A 138 10.58 5.67 0.29
C TRP A 138 12.01 6.12 -0.06
N PHE A 139 12.47 7.18 0.61
CA PHE A 139 13.78 7.78 0.36
C PHE A 139 14.83 7.21 1.30
N PRO A 140 16.04 6.85 0.83
CA PRO A 140 17.09 6.37 1.70
C PRO A 140 17.46 7.47 2.71
N ALA A 141 17.59 7.10 3.98
CA ALA A 141 17.78 7.99 5.11
C ALA A 141 19.16 8.66 5.09
N GLY A 142 19.26 9.71 4.29
CA GLY A 142 20.33 10.68 4.35
C GLY A 142 20.08 11.67 5.48
N LYS A 143 21.08 12.52 5.68
CA LYS A 143 20.99 13.65 6.60
C LYS A 143 21.87 14.77 5.99
N ASP A 144 21.81 15.99 6.50
CA ASP A 144 22.52 17.20 6.04
C ASP A 144 24.07 17.09 5.88
N THR A 145 24.70 17.91 5.05
CA THR A 145 25.46 19.07 5.53
C THR A 145 25.84 19.90 4.29
N ALA A 146 25.78 21.21 4.46
CA ALA A 146 25.77 22.15 3.35
C ALA A 146 27.03 22.08 2.44
N GLY A 147 26.78 22.02 1.14
CA GLY A 147 27.62 22.64 0.10
C GLY A 147 28.91 21.92 -0.32
N LYS A 148 28.95 21.43 -1.57
CA LYS A 148 29.95 21.81 -2.59
C LYS A 148 29.66 21.24 -3.99
N LYS A 149 30.26 21.86 -5.01
CA LYS A 149 29.94 21.79 -6.45
C LYS A 149 29.83 20.37 -7.05
N LYS A 150 28.94 20.23 -8.04
CA LYS A 150 28.67 19.01 -8.82
C LYS A 150 29.88 18.60 -9.68
N LYS A 151 30.24 17.31 -9.63
CA LYS A 151 30.98 16.56 -10.66
C LYS A 151 30.13 15.32 -10.98
N LYS A 152 29.97 14.93 -12.25
CA LYS A 152 29.19 13.73 -12.61
C LYS A 152 29.84 12.48 -11.98
N LEU A 153 29.03 11.64 -11.35
CA LEU A 153 29.42 10.37 -10.71
C LEU A 153 28.46 9.26 -11.13
N SER A 154 28.96 8.03 -11.21
CA SER A 154 28.18 6.83 -11.54
C SER A 154 27.18 6.44 -10.43
N PHE A 155 26.22 5.56 -10.71
CA PHE A 155 25.23 5.11 -9.71
C PHE A 155 25.88 4.49 -8.46
N LYS A 156 26.91 3.66 -8.63
CA LYS A 156 27.67 3.04 -7.52
C LYS A 156 28.42 4.08 -6.67
N GLU A 157 28.88 5.16 -7.29
CA GLU A 157 29.48 6.30 -6.60
C GLU A 157 28.44 7.24 -5.95
N LYS A 158 27.27 7.45 -6.58
CA LYS A 158 26.12 8.14 -5.97
C LYS A 158 25.71 7.42 -4.68
N LEU A 159 25.56 6.10 -4.72
CA LEU A 159 25.21 5.27 -3.56
C LEU A 159 26.29 5.32 -2.45
N LYS A 160 27.57 5.23 -2.82
CA LYS A 160 28.69 5.36 -1.86
C LYS A 160 28.77 6.76 -1.24
N ARG A 161 28.37 7.80 -1.99
CA ARG A 161 28.35 9.20 -1.54
C ARG A 161 27.11 9.54 -0.70
N LEU A 162 25.97 8.89 -0.97
CA LEU A 162 24.78 8.91 -0.11
C LEU A 162 25.09 8.39 1.30
N LYS A 163 25.88 7.30 1.40
CA LYS A 163 26.37 6.80 2.70
C LYS A 163 27.36 7.73 3.44
N SER A 164 27.80 8.85 2.86
CA SER A 164 28.90 9.68 3.40
C SER A 164 28.55 11.14 3.73
N GLN A 165 27.30 11.59 3.59
CA GLN A 165 26.89 12.98 3.80
C GLN A 165 25.65 12.99 4.71
N MET A 166 25.83 13.12 6.05
CA MET A 166 24.78 12.77 7.03
C MET A 166 24.74 13.56 8.39
N GLY A 167 23.97 14.67 8.47
CA GLY A 167 23.45 15.35 9.69
C GLY A 167 22.48 16.54 9.40
N GLY A 168 21.14 16.34 9.35
CA GLY A 168 20.11 17.27 8.81
C GLY A 168 18.91 16.53 8.14
N GLY A 169 18.04 17.21 7.35
CA GLY A 169 16.86 16.65 6.64
C GLY A 169 17.15 16.13 5.20
N ASN A 170 16.30 15.26 4.64
CA ASN A 170 16.65 14.44 3.46
C ASN A 170 16.76 15.24 2.14
N PRO A 171 17.97 15.46 1.59
CA PRO A 171 18.17 16.32 0.43
C PRO A 171 17.69 15.69 -0.90
N LEU A 172 17.41 14.38 -0.92
CA LEU A 172 16.80 13.75 -2.09
C LEU A 172 15.33 14.15 -2.27
N VAL A 173 14.60 14.43 -1.20
CA VAL A 173 13.17 14.81 -1.27
C VAL A 173 13.02 16.11 -2.06
N GLY A 174 13.78 17.15 -1.70
CA GLY A 174 13.81 18.40 -2.47
C GLY A 174 14.29 18.20 -3.91
N ALA A 175 15.24 17.29 -4.15
CA ALA A 175 15.68 16.95 -5.51
C ALA A 175 14.64 16.16 -6.33
N PHE A 176 13.57 15.65 -5.72
CA PHE A 176 12.45 14.98 -6.38
C PHE A 176 11.21 15.87 -6.49
N MET A 177 11.06 16.88 -5.63
CA MET A 177 10.10 18.00 -5.81
C MET A 177 10.40 18.84 -7.07
N GLU A 178 11.67 18.90 -7.49
CA GLU A 178 12.12 19.60 -8.70
C GLU A 178 12.02 18.73 -9.99
N LYS A 179 11.32 17.59 -9.94
CA LYS A 179 11.17 16.64 -11.06
C LYS A 179 9.70 16.45 -11.43
N ASP A 180 9.46 16.21 -12.72
CA ASP A 180 8.25 15.52 -13.14
C ASP A 180 8.40 14.03 -12.81
N LEU A 181 7.70 13.58 -11.77
CA LEU A 181 7.74 12.19 -11.32
C LEU A 181 7.03 11.24 -12.28
N ASP A 182 5.94 11.69 -12.90
CA ASP A 182 5.14 10.89 -13.84
C ASP A 182 5.97 10.60 -15.11
N GLN A 183 6.64 11.62 -15.64
CA GLN A 183 7.59 11.47 -16.73
C GLN A 183 8.77 10.57 -16.32
N MET A 184 9.35 10.76 -15.13
CA MET A 184 10.48 9.96 -14.64
C MET A 184 10.16 8.47 -14.54
N VAL A 185 8.98 8.13 -14.02
CA VAL A 185 8.51 6.74 -13.90
C VAL A 185 8.22 6.15 -15.28
N SER A 186 7.56 6.91 -16.16
CA SER A 186 7.28 6.49 -17.54
C SER A 186 8.56 6.23 -18.35
N GLU A 187 9.57 7.09 -18.21
CA GLU A 187 10.89 6.91 -18.81
C GLU A 187 11.62 5.69 -18.24
N TYR A 188 11.47 5.41 -16.94
CA TYR A 188 12.03 4.21 -16.29
C TYR A 188 11.40 2.93 -16.87
N PHE A 189 10.07 2.81 -16.89
CA PHE A 189 9.40 1.62 -17.43
C PHE A 189 9.66 1.44 -18.93
N THR A 190 9.69 2.51 -19.71
CA THR A 190 10.05 2.46 -21.14
C THR A 190 11.46 1.89 -21.37
N GLN A 191 12.45 2.36 -20.63
CA GLN A 191 13.83 1.88 -20.71
C GLN A 191 13.97 0.44 -20.22
N MET A 192 13.26 0.07 -19.15
CA MET A 192 13.27 -1.29 -18.62
C MET A 192 12.60 -2.29 -19.57
N LYS A 193 11.52 -1.91 -20.25
CA LYS A 193 10.90 -2.73 -21.30
C LYS A 193 11.89 -3.02 -22.43
N ASN A 194 12.61 -2.00 -22.92
CA ASN A 194 13.67 -2.18 -23.91
C ASN A 194 14.79 -3.12 -23.41
N LEU A 195 15.13 -3.06 -22.11
CA LEU A 195 16.11 -3.95 -21.49
C LEU A 195 15.61 -5.41 -21.44
N GLN A 196 14.32 -5.62 -21.15
CA GLN A 196 13.68 -6.94 -21.11
C GLN A 196 13.56 -7.55 -22.51
N GLU A 197 13.16 -6.77 -23.50
CA GLU A 197 13.12 -7.20 -24.91
C GLU A 197 14.52 -7.59 -25.43
N ALA A 198 15.58 -6.93 -24.97
CA ALA A 198 16.98 -7.30 -25.24
C ALA A 198 17.50 -8.49 -24.42
N HIS A 199 16.79 -8.91 -23.37
CA HIS A 199 17.17 -10.00 -22.46
C HIS A 199 16.00 -10.98 -22.19
N PRO A 200 15.50 -11.67 -23.23
CA PRO A 200 14.43 -12.66 -23.10
C PRO A 200 14.86 -13.83 -22.19
N LEU A 201 13.89 -14.42 -21.50
CA LEU A 201 14.13 -15.51 -20.54
C LEU A 201 14.85 -16.70 -21.19
N THR A 202 15.96 -17.11 -20.57
CA THR A 202 16.69 -18.33 -20.91
C THR A 202 15.82 -19.59 -20.67
N PRO A 203 16.14 -20.74 -21.30
CA PRO A 203 15.41 -21.99 -21.06
C PRO A 203 15.41 -22.43 -19.58
N GLU A 204 16.47 -22.11 -18.85
CA GLU A 204 16.59 -22.32 -17.39
C GLU A 204 15.61 -21.44 -16.62
N GLU A 205 15.61 -20.12 -16.84
CA GLU A 205 14.65 -19.21 -16.23
C GLU A 205 13.19 -19.55 -16.55
N GLN A 206 12.90 -20.01 -17.77
CA GLN A 206 11.57 -20.50 -18.13
C GLN A 206 11.17 -21.77 -17.35
N ASN A 207 12.12 -22.68 -17.07
CA ASN A 207 11.86 -23.84 -16.23
C ASN A 207 11.61 -23.45 -14.76
N GLU A 208 12.41 -22.52 -14.23
CA GLU A 208 12.23 -21.99 -12.87
C GLU A 208 10.87 -21.29 -12.70
N VAL A 209 10.47 -20.43 -13.66
CA VAL A 209 9.14 -19.79 -13.68
C VAL A 209 8.04 -20.85 -13.68
N ARG A 210 8.11 -21.84 -14.58
CA ARG A 210 7.14 -22.96 -14.60
C ARG A 210 7.06 -23.70 -13.26
N ALA A 211 8.20 -23.97 -12.63
CA ALA A 211 8.26 -24.66 -11.34
C ALA A 211 7.66 -23.83 -10.19
N MET A 212 7.88 -22.50 -10.17
CA MET A 212 7.24 -21.60 -9.22
C MET A 212 5.71 -21.55 -9.41
N THR A 213 5.25 -21.36 -10.65
CA THR A 213 3.81 -21.33 -10.98
C THR A 213 3.11 -22.64 -10.58
N ALA A 214 3.68 -23.80 -10.95
CA ALA A 214 3.10 -25.10 -10.58
C ALA A 214 2.96 -25.29 -9.05
N LYS A 215 3.88 -24.72 -8.25
CA LYS A 215 3.81 -24.76 -6.78
C LYS A 215 2.74 -23.83 -6.21
N VAL A 216 2.50 -22.66 -6.82
CA VAL A 216 1.36 -21.78 -6.49
C VAL A 216 0.05 -22.52 -6.81
N ASP A 217 -0.07 -23.06 -8.02
CA ASP A 217 -1.29 -23.74 -8.49
C ASP A 217 -1.62 -24.97 -7.64
N GLN A 218 -0.63 -25.78 -7.27
CA GLN A 218 -0.81 -26.91 -6.36
C GLN A 218 -1.37 -26.46 -5.01
N ARG A 219 -0.78 -25.43 -4.37
CA ARG A 219 -1.25 -24.95 -3.06
C ARG A 219 -2.66 -24.38 -3.16
N ASN A 220 -2.97 -23.64 -4.21
CA ASN A 220 -4.32 -23.13 -4.47
C ASN A 220 -5.34 -24.26 -4.61
N ALA A 221 -5.02 -25.33 -5.34
CA ALA A 221 -5.87 -26.51 -5.45
C ALA A 221 -6.05 -27.24 -4.11
N GLU A 222 -5.00 -27.35 -3.29
CA GLU A 222 -5.08 -27.92 -1.94
C GLU A 222 -5.96 -27.10 -1.00
N ILE A 223 -5.85 -25.76 -1.03
CA ILE A 223 -6.70 -24.85 -0.25
C ILE A 223 -8.15 -24.98 -0.68
N GLN A 224 -8.44 -24.95 -1.99
CA GLN A 224 -9.79 -25.12 -2.53
C GLN A 224 -10.39 -26.47 -2.12
N SER A 225 -9.61 -27.56 -2.22
CA SER A 225 -10.04 -28.91 -1.81
C SER A 225 -10.37 -28.99 -0.33
N LYS A 226 -9.50 -28.47 0.55
CA LYS A 226 -9.73 -28.42 2.00
C LYS A 226 -10.95 -27.57 2.36
N ASN A 227 -11.13 -26.41 1.72
CA ASN A 227 -12.29 -25.55 1.92
C ASN A 227 -13.59 -26.21 1.46
N ALA A 228 -13.59 -26.89 0.30
CA ALA A 228 -14.75 -27.63 -0.20
C ALA A 228 -15.13 -28.79 0.74
N ALA A 229 -14.13 -29.54 1.22
CA ALA A 229 -14.33 -30.61 2.20
C ALA A 229 -14.90 -30.08 3.52
N TYR A 230 -14.35 -29.00 4.07
CA TYR A 230 -14.87 -28.34 5.28
C TYR A 230 -16.32 -27.91 5.08
N TRP A 231 -16.64 -27.15 4.02
CA TRP A 231 -17.99 -26.67 3.81
C TRP A 231 -19.01 -27.80 3.62
N ASN A 232 -18.60 -28.93 3.02
CA ASN A 232 -19.44 -30.11 2.84
C ASN A 232 -19.54 -31.02 4.08
N SER A 233 -18.75 -30.78 5.13
CA SER A 233 -18.87 -31.47 6.42
C SER A 233 -20.13 -31.03 7.18
N GLU A 234 -20.53 -31.80 8.21
CA GLU A 234 -21.67 -31.43 9.06
C GLU A 234 -21.46 -30.09 9.79
N GLU A 235 -20.24 -29.78 10.23
CA GLU A 235 -19.94 -28.48 10.84
C GLU A 235 -20.04 -27.34 9.82
N GLY A 236 -19.50 -27.53 8.61
CA GLY A 236 -19.63 -26.55 7.52
C GLY A 236 -21.09 -26.34 7.08
N LYS A 237 -21.93 -27.39 7.12
CA LYS A 237 -23.38 -27.27 6.92
C LYS A 237 -24.05 -26.52 8.08
N ARG A 238 -23.71 -26.82 9.33
CA ARG A 238 -24.23 -26.15 10.54
C ARG A 238 -23.92 -24.65 10.51
N VAL A 239 -22.68 -24.27 10.20
CA VAL A 239 -22.27 -22.87 10.05
C VAL A 239 -23.04 -22.21 8.90
N ARG A 240 -23.18 -22.85 7.73
CA ARG A 240 -23.99 -22.29 6.62
C ARG A 240 -25.48 -22.15 6.97
N GLN A 241 -26.05 -23.06 7.77
CA GLN A 241 -27.41 -22.93 8.29
C GLN A 241 -27.53 -21.76 9.27
N GLN A 242 -26.56 -21.60 10.18
CA GLN A 242 -26.51 -20.48 11.12
C GLN A 242 -26.40 -19.13 10.37
N MET A 243 -25.46 -19.00 9.42
CA MET A 243 -25.34 -17.80 8.58
C MET A 243 -26.62 -17.48 7.80
N ARG A 244 -27.35 -18.50 7.32
CA ARG A 244 -28.66 -18.31 6.68
C ARG A 244 -29.76 -17.90 7.65
N ALA A 245 -29.74 -18.41 8.88
CA ALA A 245 -30.69 -18.03 9.93
C ALA A 245 -30.42 -16.63 10.47
N ASP A 246 -29.17 -16.16 10.43
CA ASP A 246 -28.76 -14.82 10.84
C ASP A 246 -28.95 -13.79 9.71
N SER A 247 -28.83 -14.22 8.45
CA SER A 247 -29.12 -13.44 7.25
C SER A 247 -30.59 -13.04 7.15
N GLY A 248 -30.91 -11.80 7.53
CA GLY A 248 -32.27 -11.24 7.52
C GLY A 248 -32.88 -11.04 8.91
N LYS A 249 -32.18 -11.41 10.00
CA LYS A 249 -32.50 -10.86 11.32
C LYS A 249 -32.22 -9.36 11.29
N ALA A 250 -33.14 -8.56 11.85
CA ALA A 250 -32.88 -7.15 12.07
C ALA A 250 -31.64 -6.96 12.95
N THR A 251 -30.88 -5.90 12.72
CA THR A 251 -29.64 -5.59 13.45
C THR A 251 -29.74 -4.29 14.26
N THR A 252 -30.94 -3.71 14.32
CA THR A 252 -31.20 -2.43 14.99
C THR A 252 -32.45 -2.47 15.86
N TRP A 253 -32.47 -1.66 16.91
CA TRP A 253 -33.69 -1.27 17.63
C TRP A 253 -34.09 0.15 17.26
N HIS A 254 -35.37 0.47 17.45
CA HIS A 254 -35.88 1.84 17.40
C HIS A 254 -36.26 2.29 18.81
N ILE A 255 -35.50 3.21 19.40
CA ILE A 255 -35.79 3.73 20.75
C ILE A 255 -36.55 5.04 20.61
N LYS A 256 -37.82 5.03 21.01
CA LYS A 256 -38.72 6.18 20.97
C LYS A 256 -38.89 6.78 22.35
N ASN A 257 -38.76 8.10 22.45
CA ASN A 257 -39.17 8.83 23.64
C ASN A 257 -40.69 9.03 23.64
N GLY A 258 -41.40 8.35 24.55
CA GLY A 258 -42.83 8.54 24.79
C GLY A 258 -43.15 9.58 25.88
N ARG A 259 -42.14 10.07 26.63
CA ARG A 259 -42.30 11.11 27.64
C ARG A 259 -42.54 12.48 27.01
N SER A 260 -43.15 13.38 27.79
CA SER A 260 -43.30 14.80 27.46
C SER A 260 -42.01 15.61 27.66
N SER A 261 -41.00 15.03 28.31
CA SER A 261 -39.68 15.61 28.58
C SER A 261 -38.58 14.88 27.81
N ALA A 262 -37.41 15.52 27.67
CA ALA A 262 -36.27 14.91 26.99
C ALA A 262 -35.63 13.79 27.82
N VAL A 263 -35.22 12.72 27.14
CA VAL A 263 -34.50 11.57 27.72
C VAL A 263 -33.12 11.43 27.07
N SER A 264 -32.13 10.96 27.80
CA SER A 264 -30.79 10.67 27.30
C SER A 264 -30.61 9.17 27.17
N VAL A 265 -30.31 8.69 25.97
CA VAL A 265 -30.12 7.27 25.65
C VAL A 265 -28.64 7.02 25.37
N GLY A 266 -28.06 6.01 26.03
CA GLY A 266 -26.65 5.63 25.88
C GLY A 266 -26.49 4.20 25.38
N ILE A 267 -25.55 4.01 24.44
CA ILE A 267 -25.14 2.69 23.93
C ILE A 267 -23.65 2.74 23.53
N ASN A 268 -22.86 1.76 23.97
CA ASN A 268 -21.45 1.57 23.58
C ASN A 268 -20.60 2.86 23.57
N GLY A 269 -20.68 3.66 24.64
CA GLY A 269 -19.94 4.93 24.78
C GLY A 269 -20.49 6.12 23.97
N GLN A 270 -21.53 5.93 23.16
CA GLN A 270 -22.29 7.00 22.52
C GLN A 270 -23.52 7.36 23.36
N THR A 271 -23.89 8.65 23.36
CA THR A 271 -25.08 9.14 24.06
C THR A 271 -25.84 10.14 23.17
N LYS A 272 -27.17 10.04 23.11
CA LYS A 272 -28.03 10.98 22.42
C LYS A 272 -29.22 11.39 23.29
N THR A 273 -29.45 12.69 23.40
CA THR A 273 -30.69 13.24 23.97
C THR A 273 -31.81 13.18 22.92
N LEU A 274 -32.91 12.52 23.24
CA LEU A 274 -34.13 12.43 22.43
C LEU A 274 -35.19 13.38 22.98
N GLN A 275 -35.72 14.25 22.13
CA GLN A 275 -36.87 15.10 22.47
C GLN A 275 -38.16 14.28 22.54
N ALA A 276 -39.22 14.87 23.10
CA ALA A 276 -40.53 14.21 23.20
C ALA A 276 -41.02 13.73 21.82
N GLY A 277 -41.41 12.46 21.73
CA GLY A 277 -41.84 11.81 20.48
C GLY A 277 -40.73 11.38 19.52
N GLU A 278 -39.48 11.82 19.73
CA GLU A 278 -38.35 11.49 18.85
C GLU A 278 -38.00 9.99 18.91
N THR A 279 -37.53 9.43 17.80
CA THR A 279 -37.06 8.04 17.70
C THR A 279 -35.62 7.99 17.21
N TRP A 280 -34.80 7.12 17.80
CA TRP A 280 -33.44 6.86 17.38
C TRP A 280 -33.24 5.38 17.04
N THR A 281 -32.77 5.12 15.82
CA THR A 281 -32.37 3.78 15.39
C THR A 281 -30.94 3.53 15.82
N ILE A 282 -30.70 2.46 16.60
CA ILE A 282 -29.38 2.07 17.10
C ILE A 282 -29.11 0.60 16.83
N SER A 283 -27.84 0.20 16.76
CA SER A 283 -27.42 -1.20 16.65
C SER A 283 -27.86 -2.00 17.89
N CYS A 284 -28.43 -3.18 17.70
CA CYS A 284 -28.70 -4.15 18.77
C CYS A 284 -27.49 -5.09 18.99
N GLN A 285 -26.27 -4.55 19.02
CA GLN A 285 -25.05 -5.33 19.31
C GLN A 285 -24.45 -4.98 20.69
N SER A 286 -25.12 -4.12 21.46
CA SER A 286 -24.69 -3.70 22.78
C SER A 286 -25.89 -3.27 23.61
N ASP A 287 -25.76 -3.37 24.93
CA ASP A 287 -26.79 -2.94 25.86
C ASP A 287 -27.07 -1.43 25.72
N ALA A 288 -28.35 -1.07 25.66
CA ALA A 288 -28.83 0.30 25.59
C ALA A 288 -29.50 0.70 26.91
N PHE A 289 -29.14 1.87 27.43
CA PHE A 289 -29.61 2.39 28.72
C PHE A 289 -30.22 3.78 28.55
N PHE A 290 -31.13 4.20 29.44
CA PHE A 290 -31.60 5.58 29.48
C PHE A 290 -31.48 6.23 30.86
N ALA A 291 -31.47 7.55 30.82
CA ALA A 291 -31.69 8.45 31.94
C ALA A 291 -32.69 9.54 31.52
N HIS A 292 -33.54 10.00 32.44
CA HIS A 292 -34.36 11.21 32.26
C HIS A 292 -33.90 12.31 33.21
N LYS A 293 -34.43 13.51 33.02
CA LYS A 293 -34.11 14.65 33.87
C LYS A 293 -35.26 14.95 34.83
N GLU A 294 -34.97 14.93 36.12
CA GLU A 294 -35.87 15.41 37.18
C GLU A 294 -35.35 16.73 37.71
N SER A 295 -36.10 17.82 37.47
CA SER A 295 -35.67 19.19 37.77
C SER A 295 -34.30 19.52 37.14
N THR A 296 -33.22 19.49 37.93
CA THR A 296 -31.84 19.78 37.51
C THR A 296 -30.97 18.54 37.37
N GLN A 297 -31.37 17.37 37.90
CA GLN A 297 -30.56 16.16 37.98
C GLN A 297 -30.96 15.12 36.93
N TRP A 298 -30.01 14.31 36.47
CA TRP A 298 -30.27 13.13 35.64
C TRP A 298 -30.47 11.91 36.54
N VAL A 299 -31.57 11.20 36.33
CA VAL A 299 -31.94 9.95 37.02
C VAL A 299 -31.77 8.81 36.02
N HIS A 300 -31.01 7.78 36.39
CA HIS A 300 -30.74 6.62 35.53
C HIS A 300 -31.80 5.53 35.75
N ASP A 301 -32.79 5.48 34.86
CA ASP A 301 -33.93 4.53 34.94
C ASP A 301 -33.56 3.09 34.50
N GLY A 302 -32.48 2.91 33.72
CA GLY A 302 -31.86 1.59 33.50
C GLY A 302 -31.84 1.07 32.07
N LEU A 303 -31.83 -0.26 31.93
CA LEU A 303 -31.62 -1.01 30.68
C LEU A 303 -32.91 -1.03 29.83
N ILE A 304 -32.81 -0.57 28.58
CA ILE A 304 -33.89 -0.54 27.58
C ILE A 304 -33.91 -1.82 26.74
N GLY A 305 -32.72 -2.28 26.34
CA GLY A 305 -32.52 -3.42 25.47
C GLY A 305 -31.14 -4.02 25.71
N LYS A 306 -31.03 -5.35 25.58
CA LYS A 306 -29.87 -6.12 26.00
C LYS A 306 -29.27 -6.89 24.83
N GLY A 307 -28.00 -6.63 24.51
CA GLY A 307 -27.28 -7.28 23.41
C GLY A 307 -28.11 -7.37 22.12
N SER A 308 -28.23 -8.57 21.56
CA SER A 308 -29.03 -8.87 20.36
C SER A 308 -30.45 -9.37 20.65
N GLU A 309 -30.96 -9.18 21.87
CA GLU A 309 -32.34 -9.56 22.22
C GLU A 309 -33.35 -8.63 21.51
N ASN A 310 -34.41 -9.17 20.92
CA ASN A 310 -35.52 -8.41 20.31
C ASN A 310 -35.13 -7.40 19.21
N CYS A 311 -34.02 -7.60 18.49
CA CYS A 311 -33.67 -6.78 17.33
C CYS A 311 -34.84 -6.62 16.33
N GLY A 312 -35.00 -5.43 15.77
CA GLY A 312 -36.14 -5.03 14.94
C GLY A 312 -37.32 -4.46 15.73
N SER A 313 -37.30 -4.54 17.06
CA SER A 313 -38.35 -3.99 17.93
C SER A 313 -38.21 -2.48 18.14
N THR A 314 -39.36 -1.85 18.44
CA THR A 314 -39.44 -0.46 18.89
C THR A 314 -39.66 -0.43 20.40
N PHE A 315 -38.68 0.08 21.15
CA PHE A 315 -38.84 0.34 22.58
C PHE A 315 -39.35 1.77 22.79
N THR A 316 -40.46 1.93 23.51
CA THR A 316 -40.99 3.26 23.86
C THR A 316 -40.75 3.52 25.34
N ILE A 317 -39.95 4.54 25.64
CA ILE A 317 -39.72 5.01 27.01
C ILE A 317 -40.98 5.76 27.47
N GLN A 318 -41.65 5.26 28.51
CA GLN A 318 -42.79 5.89 29.18
C GLN A 318 -42.35 6.65 30.41
#